data_AF-A0A5E6NJT8-F1
#
_entry.id   AF-A0A5E6NJT8-F1
#
_cell.length_a   1.000
_cell.length_b   1.000
_cell.length_c   1.000
_cell.angle_alpha   90.00
_cell.angle_beta   90.00
_cell.angle_gamma   90.00
#
_symmetry.space_group_name_H-M   'P 1'
#
loop_
_entity.id
_entity.type
_entity.pdbx_description
1 polymer ?
#
loop_
_entity_poly.entity_id
_entity_poly.type
_entity_poly.pdbx_seq_one_letter_code
_entity_poly.pdbx_strand_id
1 'polypeptide(L)' 'MSKKRTKYTSTFKTKLVLELLQNKSTLVQIASKHNILSQNLQNWKKTFFANAEIAMEPSKAVKEYKEELINHKSKMNA' A
#
# COMPACT_ATOMS: atom_id res chain seq x y z
N MET A 1 9.92 -28.52 2.28
CA MET A 1 9.96 -27.45 3.31
C MET A 1 9.31 -26.18 2.77
N SER A 2 8.14 -25.79 3.26
CA SER A 2 7.48 -24.53 2.86
C SER A 2 8.31 -23.34 3.37
N LYS A 3 8.81 -22.50 2.46
CA LYS A 3 9.53 -21.27 2.83
C LYS A 3 8.54 -20.32 3.50
N LYS A 4 8.75 -20.01 4.78
CA LYS A 4 7.96 -19.00 5.50
C LYS A 4 8.02 -17.67 4.73
N ARG A 5 6.86 -17.02 4.52
CA ARG A 5 6.80 -15.71 3.87
C ARG A 5 7.56 -14.68 4.71
N THR A 6 8.50 -13.98 4.08
CA THR A 6 9.21 -12.86 4.69
C THR A 6 8.23 -11.74 5.00
N LYS A 7 8.20 -11.28 6.25
CA LYS A 7 7.42 -10.11 6.66
C LYS A 7 8.32 -8.87 6.63
N TYR A 8 7.91 -7.85 5.87
CA TYR A 8 8.60 -6.57 5.79
C TYR A 8 7.83 -5.52 6.59
N THR A 9 8.56 -4.69 7.34
CA THR A 9 7.97 -3.59 8.12
C THR A 9 7.42 -2.50 7.20
N SER A 10 6.44 -1.74 7.69
CA SER A 10 5.87 -0.61 6.93
C SER A 10 6.95 0.42 6.56
N THR A 11 7.80 0.79 7.53
CA THR A 11 8.90 1.73 7.33
C THR A 11 9.86 1.31 6.22
N PHE A 12 10.18 0.01 6.15
CA PHE A 12 11.05 -0.52 5.10
C PHE A 12 10.39 -0.43 3.72
N LYS A 13 9.12 -0.86 3.61
CA LYS A 13 8.38 -0.79 2.34
C LYS A 13 8.30 0.66 1.83
N THR A 14 7.96 1.60 2.71
CA THR A 14 7.85 3.02 2.36
C THR A 14 9.19 3.59 1.90
N LYS A 15 10.28 3.30 2.61
CA LYS A 15 11.63 3.74 2.22
C LYS A 15 11.98 3.32 0.79
N LEU A 16 11.72 2.05 0.45
CA LEU A 16 12.04 1.52 -0.88
C LEU A 16 11.14 2.09 -1.98
N VAL A 17 9.86 2.32 -1.71
CA VAL A 17 8.96 2.99 -2.66
C VAL A 17 9.41 4.43 -2.91
N LEU A 18 9.81 5.16 -1.87
CA LEU A 18 10.33 6.52 -2.01
C LEU A 18 11.65 6.55 -2.81
N GLU A 19 12.57 5.61 -2.57
CA GLU A 19 13.80 5.48 -3.36
C GLU A 19 13.51 5.24 -4.84
N LEU A 20 12.49 4.42 -5.13
CA LEU A 20 12.02 4.19 -6.50
C LEU A 20 11.43 5.45 -7.14
N LEU A 21 10.65 6.24 -6.40
CA LEU A 21 10.05 7.49 -6.91
C LEU A 21 11.09 8.60 -7.12
N GLN A 22 12.19 8.57 -6.38
CA GLN A 22 13.33 9.47 -6.57
C GLN A 22 14.12 9.18 -7.86
N ASN A 23 13.76 8.14 -8.62
CA ASN A 23 14.42 7.71 -9.87
C ASN A 23 15.94 7.50 -9.74
N LYS A 24 16.45 7.27 -8.53
CA LYS A 24 17.88 7.03 -8.26
C LYS A 24 18.35 5.66 -8.77
N SER A 25 17.43 4.72 -8.89
CA SER A 25 17.72 3.34 -9.30
C SER A 25 16.48 2.72 -9.90
N THR A 26 16.68 1.77 -10.81
CA THR A 26 15.57 1.03 -11.41
C THR A 26 14.96 0.07 -10.39
N LEU A 27 13.70 -0.31 -10.63
CA LEU A 27 12.98 -1.25 -9.77
C LEU A 27 13.76 -2.56 -9.54
N VAL A 28 14.40 -3.07 -10.59
CA VAL A 28 15.21 -4.30 -10.53
C VAL A 28 16.45 -4.10 -9.67
N GLN A 29 17.16 -2.98 -9.82
CA GLN A 29 18.35 -2.67 -9.02
C GLN A 29 18.02 -2.52 -7.53
N ILE A 30 16.93 -1.82 -7.18
CA ILE A 30 16.48 -1.69 -5.79
C ILE A 30 16.10 -3.06 -5.23
N ALA A 31 15.39 -3.87 -6.01
CA ALA A 31 14.99 -5.20 -5.62
C ALA A 31 16.21 -6.10 -5.32
N SER A 32 17.20 -6.10 -6.22
CA SER A 32 18.45 -6.85 -6.04
C SER A 32 19.26 -6.35 -4.84
N LYS A 33 19.43 -5.03 -4.69
CA LYS A 33 20.20 -4.40 -3.59
C LYS A 33 19.64 -4.76 -2.21
N HIS A 34 18.32 -4.86 -2.10
CA HIS A 34 17.63 -5.14 -0.84
C HIS A 34 17.20 -6.61 -0.70
N ASN A 35 17.63 -7.48 -1.62
CA ASN A 35 17.27 -8.91 -1.65
C ASN A 35 15.76 -9.17 -1.53
N ILE A 36 14.98 -8.41 -2.30
CA ILE A 36 13.54 -8.57 -2.40
C ILE A 36 13.14 -8.94 -3.82
N LEU A 37 11.97 -9.56 -3.97
CA LEU A 37 11.38 -9.77 -5.28
C LEU A 37 10.91 -8.43 -5.86
N SER A 38 11.22 -8.18 -7.14
CA SER A 38 10.72 -7.02 -7.90
C SER A 38 9.20 -6.89 -7.81
N GLN A 39 8.48 -8.01 -7.85
CA GLN A 39 7.02 -8.06 -7.68
C GLN A 39 6.56 -7.48 -6.34
N ASN A 40 7.30 -7.70 -5.25
CA ASN A 40 6.95 -7.14 -3.94
C ASN A 40 7.01 -5.61 -3.98
N LEU A 41 8.07 -5.06 -4.59
CA LEU A 41 8.23 -3.62 -4.72
C LEU A 41 7.16 -2.99 -5.61
N GLN A 42 6.77 -3.67 -6.71
CA GLN A 42 5.62 -3.25 -7.53
C GLN A 42 4.32 -3.21 -6.74
N ASN A 43 4.05 -4.25 -5.95
CA ASN A 43 2.83 -4.33 -5.14
C ASN A 43 2.81 -3.22 -4.07
N TRP A 44 3.94 -2.96 -3.40
CA TRP A 44 4.03 -1.87 -2.42
C TRP A 44 3.86 -0.50 -3.05
N LYS A 45 4.39 -0.27 -4.26
CA LYS A 45 4.17 0.96 -5.04
C LYS A 45 2.67 1.18 -5.28
N LYS A 46 1.93 0.15 -5.70
CA LYS A 46 0.48 0.24 -5.91
C LYS A 46 -0.27 0.59 -4.62
N THR A 47 0.03 -0.11 -3.52
CA THR A 47 -0.59 0.18 -2.21
C THR A 47 -0.26 1.60 -1.73
N PHE A 48 0.97 2.06 -1.93
CA PHE A 48 1.39 3.39 -1.53
C PHE A 48 0.57 4.48 -2.24
N PHE A 49 0.37 4.35 -3.56
CA PHE A 49 -0.41 5.33 -4.32
C PHE A 49 -1.89 5.33 -3.96
N ALA A 50 -2.51 4.16 -3.79
CA ALA A 50 -3.90 4.08 -3.34
C ALA A 50 -4.10 4.78 -1.98
N ASN A 51 -3.14 4.61 -1.06
CA ASN A 51 -3.18 5.25 0.24
C ASN A 51 -2.82 6.75 0.18
N ALA A 52 -2.04 7.18 -0.82
CA ALA A 52 -1.64 8.58 -0.96
C ALA A 52 -2.85 9.47 -1.29
N GLU A 53 -3.76 9.00 -2.15
CA GLU A 53 -5.01 9.72 -2.46
C GLU A 53 -5.88 9.90 -1.20
N ILE A 54 -6.05 8.82 -0.43
CA ILE A 54 -6.78 8.85 0.84
C ILE A 54 -6.12 9.81 1.85
N ALA A 55 -4.80 9.84 1.89
CA ALA A 55 -4.05 10.74 2.78
C ALA A 55 -4.17 12.22 2.38
N MET A 56 -4.40 12.53 1.10
CA MET A 56 -4.59 13.89 0.60
C MET A 56 -6.00 14.41 0.85
N GLU A 57 -7.02 13.55 0.79
CA GLU A 57 -8.42 13.92 1.05
C GLU A 57 -9.08 13.06 2.15
N PRO A 58 -8.60 13.14 3.41
CA PRO A 58 -9.09 12.28 4.48
C PRO A 58 -10.58 12.50 4.78
N SER A 59 -11.07 13.73 4.64
CA SER A 59 -12.48 14.08 4.88
C SER A 59 -13.45 13.39 3.92
N LYS A 60 -13.05 13.19 2.66
CA LYS A 60 -13.86 12.51 1.64
C LYS A 60 -13.96 11.01 1.95
N ALA A 61 -12.83 10.37 2.23
CA ALA A 61 -12.79 8.96 2.60
C ALA A 61 -13.61 8.66 3.88
N VAL A 62 -13.54 9.54 4.90
CA VAL A 62 -14.34 9.39 6.13
C VAL A 62 -15.84 9.56 5.86
N LYS A 63 -16.23 10.44 4.94
CA LYS A 63 -17.63 10.67 4.57
C LYS A 63 -18.21 9.45 3.86
N GLU A 64 -17.52 8.96 2.83
CA GLU A 64 -17.92 7.76 2.07
C GLU A 64 -18.07 6.55 2.99
N TYR A 65 -17.11 6.31 3.89
CA TYR A 65 -17.18 5.20 4.85
C TYR A 65 -18.37 5.32 5.81
N LYS A 66 -18.68 6.53 6.30
CA LYS A 66 -19.86 6.75 7.16
C LYS A 66 -21.17 6.46 6.43
N GLU A 67 -21.27 6.88 5.17
CA GLU A 67 -22.45 6.64 4.33
C GLU A 67 -22.65 5.14 4.04
N GLU A 68 -21.58 4.41 3.74
CA GLU A 68 -21.62 2.94 3.57
C GLU A 68 -22.08 2.23 4.84
N LEU A 69 -21.57 2.63 6.02
CA LEU A 69 -21.98 2.05 7.29
C LEU A 69 -23.47 2.29 7.60
N ILE A 70 -23.98 3.48 7.30
CA ILE A 70 -25.40 3.80 7.48
C ILE A 70 -26.26 2.92 6.57
N ASN A 71 -25.88 2.80 5.28
CA ASN A 71 -26.60 1.99 4.30
C ASN A 71 -26.56 0.49 4.64
N HIS A 72 -25.44 -0.01 5.17
CA HIS A 72 -25.34 -1.39 5.64
C HIS A 72 -26.24 -1.64 6.85
N LYS A 73 -26.27 -0.73 7.82
CA LYS A 73 -27.14 -0.83 9.01
C LYS A 73 -28.63 -0.78 8.63
N SER A 74 -29.03 0.08 7.70
CA SER A 74 -30.43 0.15 7.26
C SER A 74 -30.88 -1.13 6.56
N LYS A 75 -29.99 -1.80 5.81
CA LYS A 75 -30.27 -3.09 5.17
C LYS A 75 -30.32 -4.27 6.15
N MET A 76 -29.64 -4.19 7.30
CA MET A 76 -29.71 -5.23 8.33
C MET A 76 -30.98 -5.16 9.19
N ASN A 77 -31.62 -4.00 9.24
CA ASN A 77 -32.79 -3.73 10.07
C ASN A 77 -34.12 -3.75 9.28
N ALA A 78 -34.07 -4.09 7.99
CA ALA A 78 -35.21 -4.24 7.09
C ALA A 78 -35.38 -5.73 6.75
#